data_AF-A0A8H2LCJ1-F1
#
_entry.id   AF-A0A8H2LCJ1-F1
#
_cell.length_a   1.000
_cell.length_b   1.000
_cell.length_c   1.000
_cell.angle_alpha   90.00
_cell.angle_beta   90.00
_cell.angle_gamma   90.00
#
_symmetry.space_group_name_H-M   'P 1'
#
loop_
_entity.id
_entity.type
_entity.pdbx_description
1 polymer ?
#
loop_
_entity_poly.entity_id
_entity_poly.type
_entity_poly.pdbx_seq_one_letter_code
_entity_poly.pdbx_strand_id
1 'polypeptide(L)' 'MKSLHNLLNKITILTMRIKTEYPELYVHLDEDPITIPSLQHPHMDSAIMKEYICSLKSLIKSHLKPHPNH' A
#
# COMPACT_ATOMS: atom_id res chain seq x y z
N MET A 1 0.07 7.41 21.33
CA MET A 1 -0.22 7.44 19.89
C MET A 1 0.96 6.89 19.08
N LYS A 2 1.19 5.57 19.06
CA LYS A 2 2.31 4.95 18.30
C LYS A 2 1.84 4.05 17.13
N SER A 3 0.54 3.78 17.03
CA SER A 3 0.00 2.88 16.01
C SER A 3 -0.06 3.51 14.62
N LEU A 4 -0.52 4.77 14.52
CA LEU A 4 -0.73 5.43 13.22
C LEU A 4 0.59 5.68 12.47
N HIS A 5 1.61 6.19 13.18
CA HIS A 5 2.95 6.39 12.62
C HIS A 5 3.57 5.08 12.10
N ASN A 6 3.37 3.97 12.81
CA ASN A 6 3.85 2.66 12.38
C ASN A 6 3.11 2.16 11.13
N LEU A 7 1.82 2.45 10.99
CA LEU A 7 1.05 2.13 9.78
C LEU A 7 1.54 2.97 8.60
N LEU A 8 1.72 4.28 8.80
CA LEU A 8 2.23 5.19 7.76
C LEU A 8 3.62 4.79 7.28
N ASN A 9 4.51 4.43 8.21
CA ASN A 9 5.85 3.94 7.88
C ASN A 9 5.79 2.64 7.07
N LYS A 10 4.91 1.69 7.44
CA LYS A 10 4.71 0.46 6.67
C LYS A 10 4.19 0.74 5.26
N ILE A 11 3.23 1.65 5.12
CA ILE A 11 2.72 2.07 3.81
C ILE A 11 3.86 2.63 2.96
N THR A 12 4.64 3.55 3.51
CA THR A 12 5.79 4.20 2.83
C THR A 12 6.83 3.18 2.39
N ILE A 13 7.20 2.25 3.26
CA ILE A 13 8.17 1.19 2.92
C ILE A 13 7.62 0.29 1.82
N LEU A 14 6.35 -0.13 1.90
CA LEU A 14 5.74 -1.00 0.89
C LEU A 14 5.64 -0.32 -0.48
N THR A 15 5.20 0.94 -0.53
CA THR A 15 5.11 1.71 -1.78
C THR A 15 6.49 1.99 -2.36
N MET A 16 7.48 2.33 -1.53
CA MET A 16 8.86 2.49 -1.99
C MET A 16 9.40 1.17 -2.57
N ARG A 17 9.14 0.05 -1.89
CA ARG A 17 9.55 -1.28 -2.34
C ARG A 17 8.89 -1.66 -3.67
N ILE A 18 7.60 -1.37 -3.85
CA ILE A 18 6.91 -1.54 -5.13
C ILE A 18 7.57 -0.68 -6.21
N LYS A 19 7.82 0.60 -5.93
CA LYS A 19 8.46 1.50 -6.89
C LYS A 19 9.86 1.04 -7.33
N THR A 20 10.64 0.44 -6.41
CA THR A 20 12.03 0.04 -6.69
C THR A 20 12.16 -1.38 -7.22
N GLU A 21 11.37 -2.32 -6.70
CA GLU A 21 11.48 -3.75 -7.04
C GLU A 21 10.41 -4.23 -8.02
N TYR A 22 9.25 -3.57 -8.09
CA TYR A 22 8.12 -3.96 -8.93
C TYR A 22 7.50 -2.73 -9.62
N PRO A 23 8.27 -1.96 -10.42
CA PRO A 23 7.78 -0.75 -11.07
C PRO A 23 6.53 -1.01 -11.95
N GLU A 24 6.35 -2.23 -12.47
CA GLU A 24 5.16 -2.69 -13.18
C GLU A 24 3.89 -2.72 -12.31
N LEU A 25 4.02 -2.89 -11.00
CA LEU A 25 2.91 -2.80 -10.07
C LEU A 25 2.60 -1.35 -9.69
N TYR A 26 3.57 -0.45 -9.88
CA TYR A 26 3.39 0.98 -9.58
C TYR A 26 2.34 1.64 -10.49
N VAL A 27 2.18 1.18 -11.73
CA VAL A 27 1.11 1.68 -12.62
C VAL A 27 -0.30 1.40 -12.08
N HIS A 28 -0.46 0.33 -11.29
CA HIS A 28 -1.73 -0.02 -10.65
C HIS A 28 -2.00 0.83 -9.40
N LEU A 29 -0.98 1.57 -8.92
CA LEU A 29 -1.10 2.52 -7.81
C LEU A 29 -1.41 3.95 -8.30
N ASP A 30 -1.13 4.27 -9.55
CA ASP A 30 -1.38 5.61 -10.14
C ASP A 30 -2.85 5.82 -10.56
N GLU A 31 -3.64 4.75 -10.79
CA GLU A 31 -5.07 4.90 -11.13
C GLU A 31 -5.96 5.27 -9.94
N ASP A 32 -5.54 4.95 -8.72
CA ASP A 32 -6.18 5.45 -7.50
C ASP A 32 -5.15 6.26 -6.73
N PRO A 33 -5.14 7.60 -6.84
CA PRO A 33 -4.44 8.43 -5.90
C PRO A 33 -5.17 8.30 -4.56
N ILE A 34 -4.94 7.21 -3.84
CA ILE A 34 -4.90 7.26 -2.38
C ILE A 34 -3.69 8.12 -2.10
N THR A 35 -3.89 9.43 -2.25
CA THR A 35 -3.09 10.46 -1.63
C THR A 35 -2.82 9.93 -0.24
N ILE A 36 -1.55 9.58 0.02
CA ILE A 36 -1.04 9.47 1.37
C ILE A 36 -1.69 10.64 2.08
N PRO A 37 -2.47 10.40 3.16
CA PRO A 37 -3.15 11.49 3.82
C PRO A 37 -2.03 12.44 4.22
N SER A 38 -1.92 13.55 3.48
CA SER A 38 -1.30 14.72 4.02
C SER A 38 -2.01 14.92 5.36
N LEU A 39 -1.28 15.37 6.37
CA LEU A 39 -1.74 15.55 7.75
C LEU A 39 -3.07 16.34 7.92
N GLN A 40 -3.72 16.74 6.83
CA GLN A 40 -4.99 17.44 6.70
C GLN A 40 -6.25 16.54 6.80
N HIS A 41 -6.15 15.21 6.69
CA HIS A 41 -7.30 14.30 6.88
C HIS A 41 -7.15 13.45 8.17
N PRO A 42 -7.45 14.00 9.36
CA PRO A 42 -7.36 13.27 10.63
C PRO A 42 -8.37 12.11 10.75
N HIS A 43 -9.30 11.99 9.79
CA HIS A 43 -10.30 10.93 9.72
C HIS A 43 -9.83 9.68 8.95
N MET A 44 -8.55 9.59 8.58
CA MET A 44 -8.01 8.33 8.11
C MET A 44 -7.82 7.41 9.32
N ASP A 45 -8.89 6.69 9.64
CA ASP A 45 -8.90 5.79 10.76
C ASP A 45 -7.86 4.69 10.57
N SER A 46 -7.29 4.21 11.67
CA SER A 46 -6.25 3.17 11.64
C SER A 46 -6.70 1.88 10.91
N ALA A 47 -8.02 1.70 10.76
CA ALA A 47 -8.65 0.66 9.95
C ALA A 47 -8.35 0.84 8.45
N ILE A 48 -8.58 2.03 7.90
CA ILE A 48 -8.36 2.33 6.47
C ILE A 48 -6.88 2.14 6.10
N MET A 49 -5.97 2.60 6.96
CA MET A 49 -4.54 2.40 6.75
C MET A 49 -4.13 0.92 6.78
N LYS A 50 -4.74 0.12 7.65
CA LYS A 50 -4.49 -1.34 7.69
C LYS A 50 -5.03 -2.03 6.45
N GLU A 51 -6.21 -1.63 6.00
CA GLU A 51 -6.85 -2.16 4.80
C GLU A 51 -6.00 -1.85 3.57
N TYR A 52 -5.49 -0.62 3.46
CA TYR A 52 -4.55 -0.24 2.39
C TYR A 52 -3.25 -1.06 2.42
N ILE A 53 -2.66 -1.28 3.60
CA ILE A 53 -1.49 -2.17 3.75
C ILE A 53 -1.82 -3.60 3.29
N CYS A 54 -3.01 -4.10 3.59
CA CYS A 54 -3.46 -5.41 3.13
C CYS A 54 -3.56 -5.46 1.60
N SER A 55 -4.15 -4.44 0.96
CA SER A 55 -4.24 -4.34 -0.49
C SER A 55 -2.85 -4.32 -1.15
N LEU A 56 -1.92 -3.49 -0.65
CA LEU A 56 -0.54 -3.43 -1.15
C LEU A 56 0.18 -4.77 -1.05
N LYS A 57 0.03 -5.48 0.08
CA LYS A 57 0.60 -6.82 0.25
C LYS A 57 -0.04 -7.83 -0.68
N SER A 58 -1.35 -7.74 -0.90
CA SER A 58 -2.08 -8.61 -1.81
C SER A 58 -1.61 -8.41 -3.24
N LEU A 59 -1.39 -7.17 -3.67
CA LEU A 59 -0.85 -6.81 -4.99
C LEU A 59 0.52 -7.47 -5.22
N ILE A 60 1.46 -7.28 -4.28
CA ILE A 60 2.79 -7.90 -4.34
C ILE A 60 2.67 -9.42 -4.34
N LYS A 61 1.81 -9.99 -3.50
CA LYS A 61 1.61 -11.45 -3.41
C LYS A 61 1.00 -12.02 -4.69
N SER A 62 0.08 -11.31 -5.34
CA SER A 62 -0.53 -11.72 -6.61
C SER A 62 0.49 -11.70 -7.74
N HIS A 63 1.44 -10.76 -7.69
CA HIS A 63 2.55 -10.74 -8.62
C HIS A 63 3.55 -11.88 -8.36
N LEU A 64 3.86 -12.16 -7.09
CA LEU A 64 4.78 -13.22 -6.68
C LEU A 64 4.19 -14.63 -6.78
N LYS A 65 2.87 -14.78 -6.74
CA LYS A 65 2.19 -16.02 -7.08
C LYS A 65 1.78 -15.93 -8.55
N PRO A 66 2.60 -16.42 -9.50
CA PRO A 66 2.06 -16.73 -10.82
C PRO A 66 0.86 -17.64 -10.58
N HIS A 67 -0.31 -17.21 -11.02
CA HIS A 67 -1.52 -18.00 -10.97
C HIS A 67 -1.16 -19.43 -11.43
N PRO A 68 -1.42 -20.49 -10.65
CA PRO A 68 -1.51 -21.80 -11.25
C PRO A 68 -2.69 -21.69 -12.22
N ASN A 69 -2.35 -21.62 -13.51
CA ASN A 69 -3.31 -21.70 -14.60
C ASN A 69 -4.33 -22.79 -14.26
N HIS A 70 -5.61 -22.41 -14.28
CA HIS A 70 -6.71 -23.38 -14.26
C HIS A 70 -6.71 -24.16 -15.57
#